data_AF-A0A814ZKW3-F1
#
_entry.id   AF-A0A814ZKW3-F1
#
_cell.length_a   1.000
_cell.length_b   1.000
_cell.length_c   1.000
_cell.angle_alpha   90.00
_cell.angle_beta   90.00
_cell.angle_gamma   90.00
#
_symmetry.space_group_name_H-M   'P 1'
#
loop_
_entity.id
_entity.type
_entity.pdbx_description
1 polymer ?
#
loop_
_entity_poly.entity_id
_entity_poly.type
_entity_poly.pdbx_seq_one_letter_code
_entity_poly.pdbx_strand_id
1 'polypeptide(L)'
;MTTMTLFHIAAVFLFQAPFAIAQCYFLTVGISNDPIRGAQEQIIQQFFNVLGYGIYATSFYCYIVASRRFREQVFNIFSFNQQPRNRIQP
;
A
#
# COMPACT_ATOMS: atom_id res chain seq x y z
N MET A 1 0.54 -22.10 -3.58
CA MET A 1 1.15 -21.30 -2.49
C MET A 1 2.37 -20.52 -2.97
N THR A 2 3.29 -21.14 -3.71
CA THR A 2 4.54 -20.54 -4.22
C THR A 2 4.36 -19.23 -4.99
N THR A 3 3.34 -19.11 -5.83
CA THR A 3 3.06 -17.89 -6.61
C THR A 3 2.66 -16.68 -5.75
N MET A 4 1.92 -16.88 -4.65
CA MET A 4 1.58 -15.80 -3.72
C MET A 4 2.80 -15.30 -2.96
N THR A 5 3.67 -16.22 -2.54
CA THR A 5 4.92 -15.90 -1.85
C THR A 5 5.84 -15.10 -2.77
N LEU A 6 6.01 -15.53 -4.03
CA LEU A 6 6.81 -14.79 -5.01
C LEU A 6 6.25 -13.39 -5.29
N PHE A 7 4.93 -13.24 -5.36
CA PHE A 7 4.30 -11.93 -5.51
C PHE A 7 4.56 -11.01 -4.31
N HIS A 8 4.45 -11.54 -3.07
CA HIS A 8 4.76 -10.76 -1.87
C HIS A 8 6.24 -10.35 -1.84
N ILE A 9 7.15 -11.25 -2.20
CA ILE A 9 8.59 -10.94 -2.27
C ILE A 9 8.82 -9.81 -3.27
N ALA A 10 8.25 -9.90 -4.48
CA ALA A 10 8.35 -8.84 -5.48
C ALA A 10 7.75 -7.51 -4.99
N ALA A 11 6.60 -7.53 -4.32
CA ALA A 11 5.98 -6.34 -3.76
C ALA A 11 6.85 -5.69 -2.67
N VAL A 12 7.48 -6.49 -1.79
CA VAL A 12 8.43 -5.98 -0.79
C VAL A 12 9.61 -5.29 -1.46
N PHE A 13 10.19 -5.86 -2.51
CA PHE A 13 11.29 -5.24 -3.24
C PHE A 13 10.88 -3.96 -3.98
N LEU A 14 9.64 -3.89 -4.49
CA LEU A 14 9.16 -2.73 -5.24
C LEU A 14 8.75 -1.56 -4.34
N PHE A 15 8.15 -1.83 -3.19
CA PHE A 15 7.57 -0.79 -2.31
C PHE A 15 8.37 -0.58 -1.02
N GLN A 16 8.68 -1.66 -0.30
CA GLN A 16 9.27 -1.56 1.04
C GLN A 16 10.77 -1.25 0.99
N ALA A 17 11.50 -1.88 0.07
CA ALA A 17 12.95 -1.68 -0.06
C ALA A 17 13.33 -0.22 -0.40
N PRO A 18 12.75 0.43 -1.43
CA PRO A 18 13.08 1.82 -1.71
C PRO A 18 12.65 2.77 -0.59
N PHE A 19 11.50 2.49 0.06
CA PHE A 19 11.09 3.24 1.26
C PHE A 19 12.14 3.15 2.37
N ALA A 20 12.58 1.94 2.73
CA ALA A 20 13.56 1.73 3.79
C ALA A 20 14.91 2.41 3.47
N ILE A 21 15.39 2.28 2.23
CA ILE A 21 16.62 2.94 1.78
C ILE A 21 16.50 4.46 1.89
N ALA A 22 15.37 5.03 1.45
CA ALA A 22 15.13 6.46 1.57
C ALA A 22 15.10 6.94 3.03
N GLN A 23 14.44 6.21 3.93
CA GLN A 23 14.44 6.54 5.36
C GLN A 23 15.86 6.50 5.94
N CYS A 24 16.63 5.45 5.65
CA CYS A 24 18.02 5.37 6.09
C CYS A 24 18.87 6.53 5.57
N TYR A 25 18.70 6.91 4.29
CA TYR A 25 19.38 8.05 3.70
C TYR A 25 19.06 9.36 4.45
N PHE A 26 17.77 9.69 4.63
CA PHE A 26 17.37 10.95 5.28
C PHE A 26 17.64 10.97 6.79
N LEU A 27 17.64 9.81 7.46
CA LEU A 27 18.09 9.71 8.86
C LEU A 27 19.60 9.93 9.01
N THR A 28 20.40 9.55 8.01
CA THR A 28 21.86 9.63 8.07
C THR A 28 22.39 10.97 7.58
N VAL A 29 21.88 11.45 6.44
CA VAL A 29 22.35 12.67 5.76
C VAL A 29 21.57 13.90 6.21
N GLY A 30 20.32 13.73 6.66
CA GLY A 30 19.41 14.83 6.93
C GLY A 30 18.88 15.50 5.66
N ILE A 31 18.05 16.52 5.85
CA ILE A 31 17.55 17.39 4.77
C ILE A 31 18.40 18.65 4.75
N SER A 32 18.78 19.09 3.55
CA SER A 32 19.55 20.30 3.31
C SER A 32 18.84 21.55 3.83
N ASN A 33 19.62 22.49 4.38
CA ASN A 33 19.14 23.82 4.77
C ASN A 33 18.96 24.77 3.58
N ASP A 34 19.52 24.45 2.41
CA ASP A 34 19.25 25.20 1.19
C ASP A 34 17.76 25.08 0.82
N PRO A 35 17.04 26.20 0.61
CA PRO A 35 15.59 26.17 0.46
C PRO A 35 15.11 25.45 -0.80
N ILE A 36 15.85 25.53 -1.91
CA ILE A 36 15.46 24.86 -3.17
C ILE A 36 15.74 23.37 -3.05
N ARG A 37 16.94 23.02 -2.61
CA ARG A 37 17.35 21.62 -2.47
C ARG A 37 16.58 20.90 -1.36
N GLY A 38 16.36 21.56 -0.22
CA GLY A 38 15.61 21.02 0.90
C GLY A 38 14.14 20.73 0.53
N ALA A 39 13.50 21.61 -0.25
CA ALA A 39 12.16 21.36 -0.76
C ALA A 39 12.12 20.14 -1.71
N GLN A 40 13.11 19.98 -2.59
CA GLN A 40 13.22 18.80 -3.46
C GLN A 40 13.39 17.51 -2.65
N GLU A 41 14.28 17.54 -1.65
CA GLU A 41 14.54 16.41 -0.76
C GLU A 41 13.28 16.01 0.05
N GLN A 42 12.50 16.99 0.54
CA GLN A 42 11.21 16.73 1.20
C GLN A 42 10.18 16.07 0.26
N ILE A 43 10.09 16.53 -0.99
CA ILE A 43 9.20 15.92 -1.99
C ILE A 43 9.62 14.47 -2.25
N ILE A 44 10.93 14.22 -2.39
CA ILE A 44 11.47 12.87 -2.58
C ILE A 44 11.16 11.98 -1.37
N GLN A 45 11.37 12.47 -0.15
CA GLN A 45 11.04 11.72 1.07
C GLN A 45 9.54 11.39 1.12
N GLN A 46 8.68 12.35 0.81
CA GLN A 46 7.23 12.15 0.81
C GLN A 46 6.78 11.18 -0.28
N PHE A 47 7.41 11.22 -1.45
CA PHE A 47 7.18 10.23 -2.51
C PHE A 47 7.47 8.80 -2.01
N PHE A 48 8.62 8.57 -1.38
CA PHE A 48 8.96 7.25 -0.85
C PHE A 48 8.09 6.82 0.33
N ASN A 49 7.64 7.76 1.18
CA ASN A 49 6.65 7.48 2.22
C ASN A 49 5.34 6.94 1.61
N VAL A 50 4.82 7.63 0.59
CA VAL A 50 3.59 7.21 -0.11
C VAL A 50 3.80 5.87 -0.83
N LEU A 51 4.94 5.70 -1.49
CA LEU A 51 5.30 4.45 -2.17
C LEU A 51 5.29 3.26 -1.21
N GLY A 52 5.82 3.42 0.00
CA GLY A 52 5.83 2.37 1.02
C GLY A 52 4.44 1.82 1.37
N TYR A 53 3.41 2.68 1.40
CA TYR A 53 2.03 2.25 1.65
C TYR A 53 1.44 1.39 0.50
N GLY A 54 2.04 1.40 -0.69
CA GLY A 54 1.61 0.60 -1.83
C GLY A 54 1.62 -0.92 -1.57
N ILE A 55 2.40 -1.39 -0.60
CA ILE A 55 2.46 -2.81 -0.21
C ILE A 55 1.12 -3.33 0.31
N TYR A 56 0.35 -2.51 1.01
CA TYR A 56 -0.93 -2.92 1.59
C TYR A 56 -1.97 -3.16 0.50
N ALA A 57 -2.01 -2.28 -0.51
CA ALA A 57 -2.87 -2.42 -1.67
C ALA A 57 -2.53 -3.70 -2.46
N THR A 58 -1.25 -3.92 -2.76
CA THR A 58 -0.83 -5.11 -3.52
C THR A 58 -1.08 -6.41 -2.76
N SER A 59 -0.86 -6.42 -1.44
CA SER A 59 -1.16 -7.58 -0.60
C SER A 59 -2.65 -7.95 -0.68
N PHE A 60 -3.54 -6.96 -0.54
CA PHE A 60 -4.99 -7.17 -0.66
C PHE A 60 -5.39 -7.78 -2.02
N TYR A 61 -4.88 -7.23 -3.13
CA TYR A 61 -5.11 -7.78 -4.46
C TYR A 61 -4.60 -9.20 -4.62
N CYS A 62 -3.42 -9.52 -4.06
CA CYS A 62 -2.86 -10.87 -4.10
C CYS A 62 -3.81 -11.89 -3.47
N TYR A 63 -4.39 -11.57 -2.30
CA TYR A 63 -5.36 -12.45 -1.64
C TYR A 63 -6.66 -12.62 -2.42
N ILE A 64 -7.19 -11.57 -3.04
CA ILE A 64 -8.37 -11.66 -3.90
C ILE A 64 -8.12 -12.58 -5.11
N VAL A 65 -6.97 -12.43 -5.76
CA VAL A 65 -6.65 -13.20 -6.98
C VAL A 65 -6.37 -14.66 -6.62
N ALA A 66 -5.64 -14.93 -5.55
CA ALA A 66 -5.20 -16.28 -5.24
C ALA A 66 -6.19 -17.10 -4.40
N SER A 67 -7.08 -16.47 -3.63
CA SER A 67 -8.05 -17.17 -2.79
C SER A 67 -9.48 -16.92 -3.25
N ARG A 68 -10.10 -17.96 -3.83
CA ARG A 68 -11.50 -17.94 -4.25
C ARG A 68 -12.46 -17.69 -3.07
N ARG A 69 -12.19 -18.31 -1.91
CA ARG A 69 -12.99 -18.12 -0.68
C ARG A 69 -12.91 -16.67 -0.17
N PHE A 70 -11.71 -16.09 -0.15
CA PHE A 70 -11.53 -14.70 0.28
C PHE A 70 -12.25 -13.74 -0.67
N ARG A 71 -12.13 -13.99 -1.99
CA ARG A 71 -12.83 -13.22 -3.02
C ARG A 71 -14.35 -13.24 -2.83
N GLU A 72 -14.93 -14.42 -2.61
CA GLU A 72 -16.37 -14.58 -2.38
C GLU A 72 -16.84 -13.84 -1.10
N GLN A 73 -16.06 -13.91 -0.02
CA GLN A 73 -16.34 -13.14 1.21
C GLN A 73 -16.31 -11.63 0.97
N VAL A 74 -15.30 -11.14 0.25
CA VAL A 74 -15.18 -9.71 -0.09
C VAL A 74 -16.37 -9.25 -0.94
N PHE A 75 -16.75 -10.01 -1.98
CA PHE A 75 -17.93 -9.69 -2.78
C PHE A 75 -19.22 -9.67 -1.96
N ASN A 76 -19.40 -10.62 -1.05
CA ASN A 76 -20.59 -10.68 -0.18
C ASN A 76 -20.69 -9.45 0.75
N ILE A 77 -19.56 -8.96 1.27
CA ILE A 77 -19.54 -7.74 2.09
C ILE A 77 -19.90 -6.51 1.25
N PHE A 78 -19.34 -6.39 0.04
CA PHE A 78 -19.65 -5.27 -0.85
C PHE A 78 -21.09 -5.28 -1.35
N SER A 79 -21.64 -6.44 -1.68
CA SER A 79 -23.03 -6.56 -2.15
C SER A 79 -24.04 -6.31 -1.02
N PHE A 80 -23.74 -6.71 0.22
CA PHE A 80 -24.56 -6.39 1.39
C PHE A 80 -24.62 -4.89 1.67
N ASN A 81 -23.47 -4.19 1.59
CA ASN A 81 -23.40 -2.74 1.81
C ASN A 81 -24.07 -1.90 0.70
N GLN A 82 -24.42 -2.50 -0.45
CA GLN A 82 -25.12 -1.84 -1.54
C GLN A 82 -26.65 -2.02 -1.48
N GLN A 83 -27.19 -2.81 -0.56
CA GLN A 83 -28.63 -2.87 -0.37
C GLN A 83 -29.12 -1.54 0.26
N PRO A 84 -30.10 -0.85 -0.35
CA PRO A 84 -30.64 0.38 0.23
C PRO A 84 -31.20 0.08 1.62
N ARG A 85 -30.88 0.93 2.62
CA ARG A 85 -31.41 0.87 3.99
C ARG A 85 -32.92 1.19 4.07
N ASN A 86 -33.74 0.64 3.18
CA ASN A 86 -35.18 0.90 3.09
C ASN A 86 -35.99 -0.24 3.73
N ARG A 87 -35.60 -0.71 4.91
CA ARG A 87 -36.47 -1.53 5.77
C ARG A 87 -36.34 -1.10 7.23
N ILE A 88 -36.66 0.15 7.49
CA ILE A 88 -37.33 0.53 8.73
C ILE A 88 -38.56 1.31 8.29
N GLN A 89 -39.65 0.60 8.05
CA GLN A 89 -40.98 1.20 8.20
C GLN A 89 -41.55 0.64 9.52
N PRO A 90 -42.14 1.51 10.36
CA PRO A 90 -42.74 1.13 11.64
C PRO A 90 -43.89 0.14 11.49
#